data_AF-A0A955A136-F1
#
_entry.id   AF-A0A955A136-F1
#
_cell.length_a   1.000
_cell.length_b   1.000
_cell.length_c   1.000
_cell.angle_alpha   90.00
_cell.angle_beta   90.00
_cell.angle_gamma   90.00
#
_symmetry.space_group_name_H-M   'P 1'
#
loop_
_entity.id
_entity.type
_entity.pdbx_description
1 polymer ?
#
loop_
_entity_poly.entity_id
_entity_poly.type
_entity_poly.pdbx_seq_one_letter_code
_entity_poly.pdbx_strand_id
1 'polypeptide(L)'
;MNGAKYYKKKLIADGLLEFEMTAKSVAKAKLLRKKIVNQQKRLRQVKRQINLEMTEIRANYRAKTGAAGSGGSFLLSLLGSRREAGKWRADAKRSLQKERDKKLKPYDQVKLMIDDMLVQLDGAKLQTDQYIDEES
;
A
#
# COMPACT_ATOMS: atom_id res chain seq x y z
N MET A 1 7.68 0.42 12.50
CA MET A 1 6.98 0.26 11.20
C MET A 1 5.80 -0.66 11.41
N ASN A 2 4.61 -0.23 10.99
CA ASN A 2 3.43 -1.08 11.07
C ASN A 2 3.47 -2.12 9.93
N GLY A 3 3.15 -3.38 10.22
CA GLY A 3 3.10 -4.41 9.16
C GLY A 3 1.86 -4.27 8.28
N ALA A 4 1.84 -4.84 7.07
CA ALA A 4 0.63 -4.85 6.24
C ALA A 4 -0.61 -5.46 6.95
N LYS A 5 -0.40 -6.41 7.87
CA LYS A 5 -1.46 -6.97 8.74
C LYS A 5 -2.09 -5.91 9.64
N TYR A 6 -1.33 -4.92 10.09
CA TYR A 6 -1.86 -3.80 10.89
C TYR A 6 -2.86 -2.98 10.06
N TYR A 7 -2.55 -2.67 8.80
CA TYR A 7 -3.45 -1.90 7.95
C TYR A 7 -4.75 -2.63 7.67
N LYS A 8 -4.71 -3.95 7.42
CA LYS A 8 -5.94 -4.75 7.32
C LYS A 8 -6.79 -4.67 8.58
N LYS A 9 -6.19 -4.86 9.76
CA LYS A 9 -6.91 -4.76 11.05
C LYS A 9 -7.45 -3.35 11.28
N LYS A 10 -6.69 -2.31 10.95
CA LYS A 10 -7.09 -0.92 11.07
C LYS A 10 -8.31 -0.62 10.21
N LEU A 11 -8.34 -1.11 8.97
CA LEU A 11 -9.50 -0.94 8.06
C LEU A 11 -10.77 -1.58 8.63
N ILE A 12 -10.65 -2.76 9.26
CA ILE A 12 -11.77 -3.41 9.96
C ILE A 12 -12.20 -2.59 11.17
N ALA A 13 -11.27 -2.26 12.06
CA ALA A 13 -11.54 -1.54 13.30
C ALA A 13 -12.13 -0.15 13.06
N ASP A 14 -11.71 0.53 11.99
CA ASP A 14 -12.20 1.84 11.61
C ASP A 14 -13.60 1.81 10.96
N GLY A 15 -14.21 0.63 10.84
CA GLY A 15 -15.50 0.41 10.18
C GLY A 15 -15.45 0.73 8.69
N LEU A 16 -14.27 0.65 8.07
CA LEU A 16 -14.10 1.05 6.67
C LEU A 16 -14.52 -0.06 5.70
N LEU A 17 -14.64 -1.31 6.17
CA LEU A 17 -14.99 -2.48 5.37
C LEU A 17 -16.47 -2.86 5.39
N GLU A 18 -17.21 -2.45 6.42
CA GLU A 18 -18.62 -2.76 6.60
C GLU A 18 -19.41 -1.46 6.56
N PHE A 19 -20.13 -1.21 5.47
CA PHE A 19 -20.90 0.01 5.29
C PHE A 19 -22.31 -0.32 4.79
N GLU A 20 -23.32 0.05 5.59
CA GLU A 20 -24.73 -0.11 5.21
C GLU A 20 -25.13 0.99 4.20
N MET A 21 -25.59 0.57 3.03
CA MET A 21 -25.92 1.46 1.89
C MET A 21 -27.43 1.68 1.70
N THR A 22 -28.24 1.63 2.76
CA THR A 22 -29.69 1.81 2.63
C THR A 22 -30.15 3.21 3.08
N ALA A 23 -30.73 3.99 2.18
CA ALA A 23 -31.45 5.22 2.49
C ALA A 23 -32.94 5.06 2.12
N LYS A 24 -33.84 5.54 3.00
CA LYS A 24 -35.30 5.51 2.79
C LYS A 24 -35.92 6.91 2.70
N SER A 25 -35.09 7.95 2.65
CA SER A 25 -35.52 9.34 2.51
C SER A 25 -34.38 10.19 1.97
N VAL A 26 -34.71 11.29 1.29
CA VAL A 26 -33.73 12.26 0.75
C VAL A 26 -32.78 12.78 1.83
N ALA A 27 -33.30 13.07 3.02
CA ALA A 27 -32.47 13.52 4.15
C ALA A 27 -31.43 12.46 4.56
N LYS A 28 -31.83 11.18 4.62
CA LYS A 28 -30.93 10.06 4.91
C LYS A 28 -29.94 9.82 3.77
N ALA A 29 -30.35 9.97 2.52
CA ALA A 29 -29.48 9.85 1.35
C ALA A 29 -28.40 10.95 1.36
N LYS A 30 -28.75 12.21 1.65
CA LYS A 30 -27.78 13.31 1.82
C LYS A 30 -26.77 13.02 2.94
N LEU A 31 -27.21 12.42 4.04
CA LEU A 31 -26.31 11.99 5.12
C LEU A 31 -25.41 10.83 4.67
N LEU A 32 -25.96 9.83 3.98
CA LEU A 32 -25.22 8.69 3.44
C LEU A 32 -24.12 9.16 2.49
N ARG A 33 -24.42 10.08 1.59
CA ARG A 33 -23.45 10.73 0.69
C ARG A 33 -22.28 11.35 1.46
N LYS A 34 -22.56 12.10 2.53
CA LYS A 34 -21.52 12.72 3.37
C LYS A 34 -20.62 11.66 4.03
N LYS A 35 -21.22 10.56 4.51
CA LYS A 35 -20.48 9.43 5.08
C LYS A 35 -19.58 8.76 4.05
N ILE A 36 -20.09 8.50 2.84
CA ILE A 36 -19.31 7.94 1.72
C ILE A 36 -18.09 8.82 1.42
N VAL A 37 -18.28 10.14 1.28
CA VAL A 37 -17.18 11.08 1.02
C VAL A 37 -16.15 11.08 2.15
N ASN A 38 -16.59 11.00 3.41
CA ASN A 38 -15.68 10.89 4.55
C ASN A 38 -14.86 9.59 4.49
N GLN A 39 -15.51 8.47 4.21
CA GLN A 39 -14.87 7.15 4.10
C GLN A 39 -13.83 7.12 2.97
N GLN A 40 -14.14 7.70 1.81
CA GLN A 40 -13.18 7.88 0.72
C GLN A 40 -11.94 8.68 1.16
N LYS A 41 -12.12 9.76 1.93
CA LYS A 41 -11.00 10.55 2.47
C LYS A 41 -10.13 9.72 3.42
N ARG A 42 -10.75 8.95 4.33
CA ARG A 42 -10.04 8.06 5.27
C ARG A 42 -9.24 6.98 4.54
N LEU A 43 -9.84 6.31 3.55
CA LEU A 43 -9.16 5.32 2.71
C LEU A 43 -7.95 5.92 1.96
N ARG A 44 -8.11 7.10 1.36
CA ARG A 44 -7.00 7.82 0.68
C ARG A 44 -5.89 8.18 1.65
N GLN A 45 -6.21 8.57 2.89
CA GLN A 45 -5.21 8.84 3.93
C GLN A 45 -4.43 7.57 4.30
N VAL A 46 -5.11 6.44 4.49
CA VAL A 46 -4.46 5.15 4.76
C VAL A 46 -3.54 4.74 3.60
N LYS A 47 -4.01 4.88 2.35
CA LYS A 47 -3.18 4.61 1.16
C LYS A 47 -1.91 5.46 1.11
N ARG A 48 -1.98 6.74 1.52
CA ARG A 48 -0.80 7.61 1.63
C ARG A 48 0.17 7.11 2.70
N GLN A 49 -0.31 6.70 3.88
CA GLN A 49 0.52 6.14 4.95
C GLN A 49 1.26 4.88 4.47
N ILE A 50 0.55 3.98 3.79
CA ILE A 50 1.16 2.79 3.18
C ILE A 50 2.25 3.16 2.17
N ASN A 51 2.02 4.14 1.30
CA ASN A 51 3.02 4.58 0.32
C ASN A 51 4.29 5.15 0.99
N LEU A 52 4.15 5.89 2.09
CA LEU A 52 5.29 6.39 2.86
C LEU A 52 6.11 5.24 3.43
N GLU A 53 5.47 4.28 4.11
CA GLU A 53 6.17 3.12 4.66
C GLU A 53 6.85 2.26 3.57
N MET A 54 6.19 2.05 2.43
CA MET A 54 6.81 1.36 1.30
C MET A 54 8.04 2.10 0.77
N THR A 55 8.00 3.43 0.76
CA THR A 55 9.13 4.28 0.34
C THR A 55 10.30 4.14 1.31
N GLU A 56 10.04 4.14 2.61
CA GLU A 56 11.05 3.88 3.64
C GLU A 56 11.65 2.47 3.50
N ILE A 57 10.82 1.44 3.27
CA ILE A 57 11.31 0.07 3.02
C ILE A 57 12.25 0.08 1.81
N ARG A 58 11.85 0.69 0.68
CA ARG A 58 12.69 0.76 -0.53
C ARG A 58 14.01 1.51 -0.26
N ALA A 59 13.97 2.62 0.48
CA ALA A 59 15.16 3.38 0.84
C ALA A 59 16.13 2.54 1.68
N ASN A 60 15.62 1.82 2.68
CA ASN A 60 16.41 0.92 3.52
C ASN A 60 17.08 -0.19 2.72
N TYR A 61 16.36 -0.83 1.79
CA TYR A 61 16.96 -1.87 0.93
C TYR A 61 17.95 -1.28 -0.08
N ARG A 62 17.72 -0.06 -0.59
CA ARG A 62 18.68 0.64 -1.46
C ARG A 62 19.99 0.92 -0.72
N ALA A 63 19.94 1.39 0.53
CA ALA A 63 21.12 1.60 1.37
C ALA A 63 21.89 0.29 1.60
N LYS A 64 21.19 -0.80 1.96
CA LYS A 64 21.79 -2.15 2.10
C LYS A 64 22.46 -2.66 0.82
N THR A 65 21.82 -2.42 -0.33
CA THR A 65 22.35 -2.81 -1.64
C THR A 65 23.62 -2.03 -2.00
N GLY A 66 23.68 -0.74 -1.61
CA GLY A 66 24.88 0.09 -1.75
C GLY A 66 26.04 -0.43 -0.89
N ALA A 67 25.77 -0.76 0.37
CA ALA A 67 26.76 -1.29 1.31
C ALA A 67 27.26 -2.71 0.95
N ALA A 68 26.39 -3.56 0.40
CA ALA A 68 26.80 -4.88 -0.12
C ALA A 68 27.79 -4.80 -1.30
N GLY A 69 27.87 -3.63 -1.96
CA GLY A 69 28.86 -3.37 -3.00
C GLY A 69 30.24 -2.96 -2.48
N SER A 70 30.35 -2.47 -1.24
CA SER A 70 31.57 -1.88 -0.67
C SER A 70 32.31 -2.77 0.34
N GLY A 71 31.64 -3.77 0.94
CA GLY A 71 32.18 -4.51 2.09
C GLY A 71 33.16 -5.66 1.82
N GLY A 72 33.40 -6.07 0.57
CA GLY A 72 34.16 -7.30 0.27
C GLY A 72 35.44 -7.16 -0.56
N SER A 73 35.85 -5.95 -0.94
CA SER A 73 36.65 -5.77 -2.17
C SER A 73 38.10 -5.28 -1.98
N PHE A 74 38.76 -5.61 -0.88
CA PHE A 74 40.23 -5.50 -0.84
C PHE A 74 40.90 -6.86 -0.98
N LEU A 75 40.61 -7.82 -0.08
CA LEU A 75 41.27 -9.13 -0.10
C LEU A 75 40.84 -10.05 -1.26
N LEU A 76 39.55 -10.07 -1.61
CA LEU A 76 39.04 -10.90 -2.73
C LEU A 76 39.40 -10.34 -4.12
N SER A 77 39.65 -9.02 -4.19
CA SER A 77 40.16 -8.36 -5.41
C SER A 77 41.63 -8.69 -5.67
N LEU A 78 42.39 -8.93 -4.60
CA LEU A 78 43.84 -9.20 -4.64
C LEU A 78 44.17 -10.63 -5.09
N LEU A 79 43.32 -11.61 -4.78
CA LEU A 79 43.53 -13.04 -5.07
C LEU A 79 43.05 -13.50 -6.47
N GLY A 80 42.72 -12.58 -7.38
CA GLY A 80 42.53 -12.89 -8.81
C GLY A 80 41.12 -13.34 -9.26
N SER A 81 40.17 -13.57 -8.37
CA SER A 81 38.83 -14.06 -8.73
C SER A 81 37.81 -12.95 -9.03
N ARG A 82 38.20 -11.90 -9.76
CA ARG A 82 37.32 -10.75 -10.12
C ARG A 82 35.96 -11.17 -10.71
N ARG A 83 35.93 -12.26 -11.48
CA ARG A 83 34.72 -12.84 -12.09
C ARG A 83 33.78 -13.42 -11.03
N GLU A 84 34.31 -14.11 -10.03
CA GLU A 84 33.53 -14.71 -8.93
C GLU A 84 33.05 -13.65 -7.94
N ALA A 85 33.89 -12.66 -7.63
CA ALA A 85 33.51 -11.50 -6.82
C ALA A 85 32.40 -10.66 -7.49
N GLY A 86 32.38 -10.60 -8.83
CA GLY A 86 31.28 -10.02 -9.60
C GLY A 86 29.98 -10.80 -9.46
N LYS A 87 30.04 -12.13 -9.61
CA LYS A 87 28.88 -13.02 -9.46
C LYS A 87 28.28 -12.96 -8.06
N TRP A 88 29.13 -13.02 -7.02
CA TRP A 88 28.69 -12.94 -5.62
C TRP A 88 27.98 -11.61 -5.31
N ARG A 89 28.52 -10.48 -5.77
CA ARG A 89 27.87 -9.16 -5.63
C ARG A 89 26.52 -9.12 -6.36
N ALA A 90 26.45 -9.66 -7.57
CA ALA A 90 25.19 -9.72 -8.32
C ALA A 90 24.14 -10.57 -7.60
N ASP A 91 24.53 -11.72 -7.05
CA ASP A 91 23.63 -12.61 -6.32
C ASP A 91 23.17 -12.00 -4.99
N ALA A 92 24.06 -11.31 -4.27
CA ALA A 92 23.71 -10.55 -3.06
C ALA A 92 22.73 -9.39 -3.36
N LYS A 93 22.89 -8.69 -4.49
CA LYS A 93 21.92 -7.66 -4.91
C LYS A 93 20.57 -8.28 -5.26
N ARG A 94 20.55 -9.42 -5.96
CA ARG A 94 19.31 -10.14 -6.31
C ARG A 94 18.59 -10.67 -5.08
N SER A 95 19.29 -11.19 -4.08
CA SER A 95 18.67 -11.67 -2.84
C SER A 95 18.01 -10.50 -2.09
N LEU A 96 18.71 -9.37 -1.95
CA LEU A 96 18.16 -8.16 -1.32
C LEU A 96 16.92 -7.62 -2.08
N GLN A 97 16.92 -7.68 -3.41
CA GLN A 97 15.74 -7.32 -4.21
C GLN A 97 14.57 -8.27 -3.96
N LYS A 98 14.81 -9.59 -3.99
CA LYS A 98 13.78 -10.60 -3.71
C LYS A 98 13.17 -10.43 -2.31
N GLU A 99 14.00 -10.17 -1.31
CA GLU A 99 13.54 -9.91 0.06
C GLU A 99 12.71 -8.63 0.16
N ARG A 100 13.16 -7.55 -0.48
CA ARG A 100 12.40 -6.30 -0.56
C ARG A 100 11.03 -6.55 -1.17
N ASP A 101 10.97 -7.22 -2.31
CA ASP A 101 9.72 -7.45 -3.04
C ASP A 101 8.77 -8.36 -2.25
N LYS A 102 9.32 -9.39 -1.58
CA LYS A 102 8.56 -10.23 -0.64
C LYS A 102 7.99 -9.40 0.52
N LYS A 103 8.73 -8.40 1.03
CA LYS A 103 8.29 -7.53 2.12
C LYS A 103 7.26 -6.49 1.66
N LEU A 104 7.34 -6.01 0.42
CA LEU A 104 6.41 -5.02 -0.14
C LEU A 104 5.10 -5.64 -0.62
N LYS A 105 5.12 -6.89 -1.11
CA LYS A 105 3.94 -7.58 -1.67
C LYS A 105 2.67 -7.49 -0.80
N PRO A 106 2.72 -7.68 0.54
CA PRO A 106 1.53 -7.53 1.38
C PRO A 106 0.96 -6.11 1.41
N TYR A 107 1.79 -5.07 1.26
CA TYR A 107 1.34 -3.68 1.20
C TYR A 107 0.64 -3.39 -0.13
N ASP A 108 1.18 -3.90 -1.23
CA ASP A 108 0.55 -3.77 -2.55
C ASP A 108 -0.84 -4.42 -2.56
N GLN A 109 -1.00 -5.59 -1.94
CA GLN A 109 -2.32 -6.23 -1.78
C GLN A 109 -3.32 -5.36 -0.99
N VAL A 110 -2.87 -4.69 0.07
CA VAL A 110 -3.75 -3.78 0.84
C VAL A 110 -4.11 -2.55 0.02
N LYS A 111 -3.18 -2.02 -0.78
CA LYS A 111 -3.46 -0.89 -1.68
C LYS A 111 -4.51 -1.24 -2.73
N LEU A 112 -4.40 -2.41 -3.35
CA LEU A 112 -5.39 -2.89 -4.32
C LEU A 112 -6.78 -2.99 -3.66
N MET A 113 -6.86 -3.57 -2.47
CA MET A 113 -8.12 -3.63 -1.72
C MET A 113 -8.69 -2.24 -1.43
N ILE A 114 -7.85 -1.26 -1.04
CA ILE A 114 -8.29 0.12 -0.84
C ILE A 114 -8.82 0.74 -2.15
N ASP A 115 -8.16 0.45 -3.28
CA ASP A 115 -8.55 0.97 -4.58
C ASP A 115 -9.90 0.39 -5.03
N ASP A 116 -10.12 -0.91 -4.86
CA ASP A 116 -11.40 -1.56 -5.13
C ASP A 116 -12.54 -0.95 -4.28
N MET A 117 -12.28 -0.71 -2.99
CA MET A 117 -13.25 -0.07 -2.10
C MET A 117 -13.55 1.37 -2.50
N LEU A 118 -12.55 2.13 -2.96
CA LEU A 118 -12.78 3.50 -3.45
C LEU A 118 -13.71 3.50 -4.67
N VAL A 119 -13.52 2.56 -5.59
CA VAL A 119 -14.39 2.40 -6.78
C VAL A 119 -15.82 2.05 -6.35
N GLN A 120 -16.00 1.12 -5.42
CA GLN A 120 -17.33 0.77 -4.90
C GLN A 120 -18.03 1.98 -4.25
N LEU A 121 -17.29 2.78 -3.47
CA LEU A 121 -17.82 3.99 -2.85
C LEU A 121 -18.15 5.07 -3.88
N ASP A 122 -17.39 5.20 -4.96
CA ASP A 122 -17.74 6.11 -6.06
C ASP A 122 -19.04 5.68 -6.76
N GLY A 123 -19.22 4.37 -6.98
CA GLY A 123 -20.49 3.82 -7.50
C GLY A 123 -21.68 4.08 -6.57
N ALA A 124 -21.52 3.79 -5.27
CA ALA A 124 -22.56 4.02 -4.27
C ALA A 124 -22.91 5.52 -4.12
N LYS A 125 -21.90 6.39 -4.23
CA LYS A 125 -22.09 7.84 -4.23
C LYS A 125 -22.94 8.27 -5.41
N LEU A 126 -22.66 7.76 -6.61
CA LEU A 126 -23.43 8.07 -7.82
C LEU A 126 -24.88 7.62 -7.69
N GLN A 127 -25.13 6.40 -7.22
CA GLN A 127 -26.49 5.91 -6.96
C GLN A 127 -27.23 6.77 -5.92
N THR A 128 -26.52 7.20 -4.87
CA THR A 128 -27.10 8.07 -3.83
C THR A 128 -27.43 9.44 -4.40
N ASP A 129 -26.57 10.00 -5.25
CA ASP A 129 -26.79 11.30 -5.90
C ASP A 129 -28.00 11.22 -6.85
N GLN A 130 -28.11 10.14 -7.66
CA GLN A 130 -29.29 9.89 -8.52
C GLN A 130 -30.60 9.80 -7.73
N TYR A 131 -30.62 9.03 -6.63
CA TYR A 131 -31.81 8.94 -5.77
C TYR A 131 -32.21 10.29 -5.16
N ILE A 132 -31.24 11.11 -4.77
CA ILE A 132 -31.52 12.46 -4.27
C ILE A 132 -32.14 13.32 -5.37
N ASP A 133 -31.63 13.24 -6.59
CA ASP A 133 -32.10 14.05 -7.73
C ASP A 133 -33.50 13.61 -8.22
N GLU A 134 -33.83 12.31 -8.15
CA GLU A 134 -35.14 11.77 -8.54
C GLU A 134 -36.27 12.08 -7.53
N GLU A 135 -35.93 12.22 -6.25
CA GLU A 135 -36.89 12.41 -5.13
C GLU A 135 -36.91 13.85 -4.58
N SER A 136 -36.13 14.78 -5.15
CA SER A 136 -36.11 16.21 -4.77
C SER A 136 -37.00 17.07 -5.66
#